data_AF-K1T801-F1
#
_entry.id   AF-K1T801-F1
#
_cell.length_a   1.000
_cell.length_b   1.000
_cell.length_c   1.000
_cell.angle_alpha   90.00
_cell.angle_beta   90.00
_cell.angle_gamma   90.00
#
_symmetry.space_group_name_H-M   'P 1'
#
loop_
_entity.id
_entity.type
_entity.pdbx_description
1 polymer ?
#
loop_
_entity_poly.entity_id
_entity_poly.type
_entity_poly.pdbx_seq_one_letter_code
_entity_poly.pdbx_strand_id
1 'polypeptide(L)'
;MKKLQGKDLINVGIFTAIYFVVFMAVAMLGFIPIFLPLLIAIAPLIAGIVMMLYYSKIQKFGMVSLTGLICGILMLLTGMGYWSIITGFVLVFWLI
;
A
#
# COMPACT_ATOMS: atom_id res chain seq x y z
N MET A 1 9.33 13.23 19.97
CA MET A 1 9.16 12.71 18.59
C MET A 1 10.33 11.81 18.25
N LYS A 2 10.11 10.50 18.03
CA LYS A 2 11.19 9.58 17.60
C LYS A 2 11.56 9.90 16.14
N LYS A 3 12.75 10.46 15.89
CA LYS A 3 13.24 10.73 14.52
C LYS A 3 13.23 9.44 13.68
N LEU A 4 12.80 9.56 12.43
CA LEU A 4 12.95 8.52 11.42
C LEU A 4 14.45 8.28 11.19
N GLN A 5 14.87 7.02 11.22
CA GLN A 5 16.23 6.65 10.86
C GLN A 5 16.27 6.12 9.42
N GLY A 6 17.44 6.20 8.76
CA GLY A 6 17.60 5.68 7.40
C GLY A 6 17.18 4.21 7.25
N LYS A 7 17.39 3.40 8.30
CA LYS A 7 16.91 2.01 8.37
C LYS A 7 15.39 1.89 8.29
N ASP A 8 14.66 2.84 8.85
CA ASP A 8 13.19 2.88 8.82
C ASP A 8 12.70 3.19 7.40
N LEU A 9 13.36 4.13 6.71
CA LEU A 9 13.09 4.49 5.32
C LEU A 9 13.31 3.31 4.37
N ILE A 10 14.40 2.56 4.56
CA ILE A 10 14.70 1.36 3.76
C ILE A 10 13.62 0.29 3.95
N ASN A 11 13.20 0.03 5.19
CA ASN A 11 12.10 -0.92 5.45
C ASN A 11 10.80 -0.49 4.77
N VAL A 12 10.43 0.80 4.85
CA VAL A 12 9.24 1.33 4.17
C VAL A 12 9.30 1.05 2.67
N GLY A 13 10.43 1.33 2.02
CA GLY A 13 10.63 1.10 0.60
C GLY A 13 10.54 -0.37 0.19
N ILE A 14 11.17 -1.28 0.95
CA ILE A 14 11.14 -2.72 0.65
C ILE A 14 9.71 -3.27 0.75
N PHE A 15 8.98 -2.91 1.82
CA PHE A 15 7.62 -3.39 1.99
C PHE A 15 6.65 -2.81 0.96
N THR A 16 6.81 -1.54 0.57
CA THR A 16 6.03 -0.96 -0.53
C THR A 16 6.32 -1.62 -1.87
N ALA A 17 7.58 -1.97 -2.14
CA ALA A 17 7.94 -2.71 -3.35
C ALA A 17 7.29 -4.11 -3.36
N ILE A 18 7.35 -4.85 -2.26
CA ILE A 18 6.71 -6.17 -2.13
C ILE A 18 5.20 -6.05 -2.32
N TYR A 19 4.57 -5.07 -1.65
CA TYR A 19 3.15 -4.78 -1.81
C TYR A 19 2.79 -4.53 -3.28
N PHE A 20 3.58 -3.70 -3.97
CA PHE A 20 3.33 -3.36 -5.37
C PHE A 20 3.44 -4.57 -6.29
N VAL A 21 4.49 -5.39 -6.15
CA VAL A 21 4.69 -6.59 -6.97
C VAL A 21 3.57 -7.60 -6.77
N VAL A 22 3.17 -7.84 -5.51
CA VAL A 22 2.07 -8.76 -5.18
C VAL A 22 0.75 -8.23 -5.73
N PHE A 23 0.48 -6.93 -5.54
CA PHE A 23 -0.74 -6.31 -6.05
C PHE A 23 -0.81 -6.36 -7.58
N MET A 24 0.32 -6.15 -8.27
CA MET A 24 0.40 -6.24 -9.72
C MET A 24 0.16 -7.68 -10.22
N ALA A 25 0.73 -8.69 -9.55
CA ALA A 25 0.50 -10.10 -9.88
C ALA A 25 -0.98 -10.49 -9.73
N VAL A 26 -1.65 -10.02 -8.66
CA VAL A 26 -3.09 -10.25 -8.47
C VAL A 26 -3.92 -9.48 -9.50
N ALA A 27 -3.54 -8.24 -9.83
CA ALA A 27 -4.24 -7.44 -10.83
C ALA A 27 -4.23 -8.12 -12.22
N MET A 28 -3.15 -8.82 -12.59
CA MET A 28 -3.07 -9.58 -13.84
C MET A 28 -4.07 -10.75 -13.90
N LEU A 29 -4.51 -11.30 -12.77
CA LEU A 29 -5.57 -12.32 -12.73
C LEU A 29 -6.96 -11.77 -13.08
N GLY A 30 -7.13 -10.44 -13.02
CA GLY A 30 -8.38 -9.74 -13.40
C GLY A 30 -8.68 -9.72 -14.90
N PHE A 31 -7.77 -10.23 -15.75
CA PHE A 31 -7.97 -10.32 -17.20
C PHE A 31 -9.08 -11.32 -17.59
N ILE A 32 -9.44 -12.25 -16.69
CA ILE A 32 -10.50 -13.23 -16.89
C ILE A 32 -11.82 -12.67 -16.30
N PRO A 33 -12.88 -12.43 -17.10
CA PRO A 33 -14.10 -11.75 -16.66
C PRO A 33 -14.82 -12.35 -15.44
N ILE A 34 -14.68 -13.66 -15.22
CA ILE A 34 -15.27 -14.38 -14.07
C ILE A 34 -14.50 -14.09 -12.76
N PHE A 35 -13.21 -13.78 -12.86
CA PHE A 35 -12.39 -13.47 -11.69
C PHE A 35 -12.54 -12.02 -11.23
N LEU A 36 -13.14 -11.11 -11.99
CA LEU A 36 -13.39 -9.71 -11.59
C LEU A 36 -14.10 -9.56 -10.23
N PRO A 37 -15.26 -10.20 -9.98
CA PRO A 37 -15.91 -10.16 -8.67
C PRO A 37 -15.11 -10.93 -7.59
N LEU A 38 -14.40 -11.99 -7.98
CA LEU A 38 -13.53 -12.73 -7.06
C LEU A 38 -12.30 -11.92 -6.64
N LEU A 39 -11.80 -11.05 -7.53
CA LEU A 39 -10.64 -10.19 -7.31
C LEU A 39 -10.93 -9.16 -6.22
N ILE A 40 -12.17 -8.66 -6.15
CA ILE A 40 -12.61 -7.74 -5.09
C ILE A 40 -12.45 -8.38 -3.71
N ALA A 41 -12.53 -9.71 -3.58
CA ALA A 41 -12.28 -10.39 -2.30
C ALA A 41 -10.81 -10.80 -2.14
N ILE A 42 -10.21 -11.38 -3.18
CA ILE A 42 -8.86 -11.97 -3.11
C ILE A 42 -7.77 -10.88 -3.06
N ALA A 43 -7.91 -9.80 -3.83
CA ALA A 43 -6.92 -8.72 -3.86
C ALA A 43 -6.74 -8.04 -2.49
N PRO A 44 -7.80 -7.58 -1.78
CA PRO A 44 -7.63 -7.03 -0.44
C PRO A 44 -7.22 -8.07 0.61
N LEU A 45 -7.55 -9.35 0.44
CA LEU A 45 -7.05 -10.42 1.33
C LEU A 45 -5.53 -10.55 1.23
N ILE A 46 -5.01 -10.68 0.02
CA ILE A 46 -3.57 -10.83 -0.22
C ILE A 46 -2.83 -9.52 0.13
N ALA A 47 -3.33 -8.39 -0.34
CA ALA A 47 -2.77 -7.07 -0.04
C ALA A 47 -2.81 -6.77 1.47
N GLY A 48 -3.88 -7.18 2.16
CA GLY A 48 -4.05 -7.06 3.60
C GLY A 48 -3.03 -7.87 4.40
N ILE A 49 -2.68 -9.08 3.96
CA ILE A 49 -1.62 -9.89 4.58
C ILE A 49 -0.28 -9.17 4.48
N VAL A 50 0.07 -8.64 3.30
CA VAL A 50 1.31 -7.88 3.09
C VAL A 50 1.33 -6.61 3.96
N MET A 51 0.19 -5.92 4.06
CA MET A 51 0.05 -4.74 4.91
C MET A 51 0.16 -5.07 6.40
N MET A 52 -0.37 -6.20 6.88
CA MET A 52 -0.17 -6.62 8.28
C MET A 52 1.30 -6.92 8.58
N LEU A 53 2.00 -7.56 7.64
CA LEU A 53 3.44 -7.79 7.71
C LEU A 53 4.21 -6.46 7.80
N TYR A 54 3.77 -5.46 7.05
CA TYR A 54 4.31 -4.11 7.11
C TYR A 54 4.02 -3.43 8.46
N TYR A 55 2.76 -3.42 8.92
CA TYR A 55 2.35 -2.82 10.20
C TYR A 55 3.11 -3.41 11.40
N SER A 56 3.48 -4.70 11.37
CA SER A 56 4.32 -5.32 12.40
C SER A 56 5.72 -4.71 12.52
N LYS A 57 6.19 -4.04 11.46
CA LYS A 57 7.49 -3.35 11.40
C LYS A 57 7.39 -1.85 11.59
N ILE A 58 6.18 -1.28 11.60
CA ILE A 58 5.97 0.13 11.86
C ILE A 58 6.15 0.41 13.35
N GLN A 59 7.25 1.05 13.69
CA GLN A 59 7.62 1.45 15.05
C GLN A 59 7.46 2.97 15.29
N LYS A 60 7.17 3.75 14.23
CA LYS A 60 7.20 5.22 14.23
C LYS A 60 6.16 5.81 13.29
N PHE A 61 5.55 6.91 13.74
CA PHE A 61 4.51 7.63 13.03
C PHE A 61 4.89 8.04 11.60
N GLY A 62 6.12 8.54 11.41
CA GLY A 62 6.59 8.99 10.10
C GLY A 62 6.78 7.88 9.06
N MET A 63 6.80 6.60 9.45
CA MET A 63 6.82 5.50 8.48
C MET A 63 5.47 5.36 7.81
N VAL A 64 4.37 5.52 8.56
CA VAL A 64 3.00 5.40 8.04
C VAL A 64 2.72 6.44 6.96
N SER A 65 3.07 7.70 7.23
CA SER A 65 2.87 8.80 6.29
C SER A 65 3.67 8.65 5.00
N LEU A 66 4.91 8.14 5.10
CA LEU A 66 5.74 7.86 3.92
C LEU A 66 5.17 6.72 3.07
N THR A 67 4.69 5.64 3.69
CA THR A 67 3.98 4.56 2.97
C THR A 67 2.74 5.09 2.25
N GLY A 68 1.94 5.92 2.92
CA GLY A 68 0.73 6.50 2.34
C GLY A 68 1.04 7.36 1.11
N LEU A 69 2.13 8.14 1.16
CA LEU A 69 2.61 8.94 0.05
C LEU A 69 3.12 8.07 -1.12
N ILE A 70 3.92 7.05 -0.83
CA ILE A 70 4.43 6.11 -1.86
C ILE A 70 3.27 5.33 -2.50
N CYS A 71 2.36 4.77 -1.70
CA CYS A 71 1.16 4.10 -2.21
C CYS A 71 0.27 5.04 -3.03
N GLY A 72 0.09 6.29 -2.62
CA GLY A 72 -0.68 7.29 -3.38
C GLY A 72 -0.08 7.57 -4.76
N ILE A 73 1.25 7.69 -4.85
CA ILE A 73 1.97 7.86 -6.13
C ILE A 73 1.88 6.58 -6.98
N LEU A 74 2.05 5.40 -6.38
CA LEU A 74 1.96 4.12 -7.09
C LEU A 74 0.55 3.88 -7.64
N MET A 75 -0.49 4.20 -6.87
CA MET A 75 -1.88 4.05 -7.32
C MET A 75 -2.23 5.00 -8.48
N LEU A 76 -1.70 6.24 -8.44
CA LEU A 76 -1.75 7.19 -9.56
C LEU A 76 -1.17 6.59 -10.85
N LEU A 77 0.00 5.97 -10.75
CA LEU A 77 0.70 5.34 -11.88
C LEU A 77 -0.03 4.11 -12.41
N THR A 78 -0.67 3.31 -11.54
CA THR A 78 -1.47 2.14 -11.95
C THR A 78 -2.85 2.50 -12.53
N GLY A 79 -3.17 3.78 -12.69
CA GLY A 79 -4.39 4.23 -13.39
C GLY A 79 -5.67 4.18 -12.56
N MET A 80 -5.61 3.91 -11.25
CA MET A 80 -6.78 3.90 -10.34
C MET A 80 -7.23 5.31 -9.92
N GLY A 81 -7.23 6.29 -10.83
CA GLY A 81 -7.83 7.62 -10.62
C GLY A 81 -7.30 8.47 -9.44
N TYR A 82 -7.77 9.71 -9.35
CA TYR A 82 -7.38 10.67 -8.29
C TYR A 82 -7.88 10.29 -6.89
N TRP A 83 -8.84 9.37 -6.80
CA TRP A 83 -9.45 8.91 -5.55
C TRP A 83 -8.44 8.28 -4.59
N SER A 84 -7.41 7.60 -5.11
CA SER A 84 -6.35 6.99 -4.30
C SER A 84 -5.50 8.00 -3.54
N ILE A 85 -5.32 9.21 -4.09
CA ILE A 85 -4.59 10.30 -3.43
C ILE A 85 -5.43 10.84 -2.27
N ILE A 86 -6.74 10.98 -2.47
CA ILE A 86 -7.67 11.44 -1.44
C ILE A 86 -7.69 10.44 -0.27
N THR A 87 -7.81 9.14 -0.54
CA THR A 87 -7.75 8.12 0.52
C THR A 87 -6.39 8.05 1.21
N GLY A 88 -5.30 8.24 0.46
CA GLY A 88 -3.95 8.32 1.03
C GLY A 88 -3.80 9.53 1.98
N PHE A 89 -4.27 10.71 1.57
CA PHE A 89 -4.28 11.90 2.41
C PHE A 89 -5.21 11.75 3.61
N VAL A 90 -6.41 11.19 3.44
CA VAL A 90 -7.36 10.95 4.55
C VAL A 90 -6.78 9.96 5.56
N LEU A 91 -6.16 8.85 5.12
CA LEU A 91 -5.49 7.92 6.04
C LEU A 91 -4.31 8.57 6.76
N VAL A 92 -3.52 9.39 6.07
CA VAL A 92 -2.42 10.15 6.69
C VAL A 92 -2.94 11.16 7.70
N PHE A 93 -4.04 11.85 7.40
CA PHE A 93 -4.64 12.87 8.27
C PHE A 93 -5.39 12.27 9.46
N TRP A 94 -6.01 11.09 9.29
CA TRP A 94 -6.74 10.38 10.36
C TRP A 94 -5.81 9.67 11.35
N LEU A 95 -4.57 9.42 10.96
CA LEU A 95 -3.54 8.83 11.83
C LEU A 95 -2.79 9.88 12.66
N ILE A 96 -2.80 11.18 12.29
CA ILE A 96 -2.23 12.31 13.07
C ILE A 96 -3.03 12.53 14.35
#